data_AF-A0A7X6REY6-F1
#
_entry.id   AF-A0A7X6REY6-F1
#
_cell.length_a   1.000
_cell.length_b   1.000
_cell.length_c   1.000
_cell.angle_alpha   90.00
_cell.angle_beta   90.00
_cell.angle_gamma   90.00
#
_symmetry.space_group_name_H-M   'P 1'
#
loop_
_entity.id
_entity.type
_entity.pdbx_description
1 polymer ?
#
loop_
_entity_poly.entity_id
_entity_poly.type
_entity_poly.pdbx_seq_one_letter_code
_entity_poly.pdbx_strand_id
1 'polypeptide(L)'
;MKIRATAVLLPLALVACAAPAPFDGDMPPFTPSRDGATFRFGQTASIVTEDVRFHVPVQWEITVDEPTTSRAPRSAAEAASIVCFPVTYTPVAIGEFPRDVTVAMPELSPIDGSLAANRADPAYCGDTTVTGYIRDLRENETYEGFVASWAGSADPGIVATGVELRSRDATVTWK
;
A
#
# COMPACT_ATOMS: atom_id res chain seq x y z
N MET A 1 -21.58 -22.24 -72.36
CA MET A 1 -20.55 -21.43 -71.68
C MET A 1 -20.82 -21.49 -70.18
N LYS A 2 -19.91 -22.05 -69.37
CA LYS A 2 -20.00 -22.02 -67.91
C LYS A 2 -18.81 -21.22 -67.39
N ILE A 3 -19.10 -20.06 -66.80
CA ILE A 3 -18.12 -19.14 -66.21
C ILE A 3 -17.71 -19.73 -64.86
N ARG A 4 -16.43 -20.06 -64.71
CA ARG A 4 -15.85 -20.45 -63.41
C ARG A 4 -15.44 -19.19 -62.68
N ALA A 5 -16.09 -18.91 -61.55
CA ALA A 5 -15.68 -17.87 -60.62
C ALA A 5 -14.53 -18.40 -59.75
N THR A 6 -13.37 -17.76 -59.85
CA THR A 6 -12.20 -18.05 -59.03
C THR A 6 -12.35 -17.31 -57.72
N ALA A 7 -12.59 -18.03 -56.62
CA ALA A 7 -12.63 -17.45 -55.28
C ALA A 7 -11.19 -17.14 -54.82
N VAL A 8 -10.90 -15.86 -54.60
CA VAL A 8 -9.65 -15.38 -54.01
C VAL A 8 -9.77 -15.52 -52.50
N LEU A 9 -9.00 -16.44 -51.92
CA LEU A 9 -8.82 -16.59 -50.47
C LEU A 9 -7.85 -15.50 -49.99
N LEU A 10 -8.39 -14.45 -49.36
CA LEU A 10 -7.60 -13.50 -48.57
C LEU A 10 -7.19 -14.16 -47.25
N PRO A 11 -5.89 -14.14 -46.87
CA PRO A 11 -5.47 -14.62 -45.57
C PRO A 11 -5.89 -13.60 -44.51
N LEU A 12 -6.87 -13.96 -43.69
CA LEU A 12 -7.15 -13.29 -42.42
C LEU A 12 -5.92 -13.46 -41.52
N ALA A 13 -5.05 -12.46 -41.50
CA ALA A 13 -4.00 -12.36 -40.50
C ALA A 13 -4.65 -12.07 -39.15
N LEU A 14 -4.91 -13.13 -38.39
CA LEU A 14 -5.25 -13.06 -36.97
C LEU A 14 -4.02 -12.52 -36.24
N VAL A 15 -3.99 -11.21 -35.99
CA VAL A 15 -3.09 -10.63 -35.00
C VAL A 15 -3.57 -11.15 -33.65
N ALA A 16 -2.97 -12.24 -33.19
CA ALA A 16 -3.18 -12.72 -31.83
C ALA A 16 -2.68 -11.61 -30.89
N CYS A 17 -3.61 -10.91 -30.23
CA CYS A 17 -3.28 -10.04 -29.10
C CYS A 17 -2.67 -10.91 -28.00
N ALA A 18 -1.36 -11.14 -28.05
CA ALA A 18 -0.64 -11.75 -26.95
C ALA A 18 -0.87 -10.87 -25.71
N ALA A 19 -1.28 -11.50 -24.60
CA ALA A 19 -1.31 -10.81 -23.32
C ALA A 19 0.11 -10.33 -22.99
N PRO A 20 0.26 -9.17 -22.32
CA PRO A 20 1.57 -8.73 -21.86
C PRO A 20 2.18 -9.81 -20.96
N ALA A 21 3.48 -10.02 -21.11
CA ALA A 21 4.25 -10.85 -20.18
C ALA A 21 4.32 -10.17 -18.80
N PRO A 22 4.65 -10.92 -17.73
CA PRO A 22 5.05 -10.34 -16.45
C PRO A 22 6.21 -9.35 -16.63
N PHE A 23 6.36 -8.44 -15.67
CA PHE A 23 7.45 -7.49 -15.60
C PHE A 23 8.80 -8.22 -15.63
N ASP A 24 9.66 -7.80 -16.57
CA ASP A 24 11.02 -8.29 -16.78
C ASP A 24 12.04 -7.15 -16.84
N GLY A 25 11.62 -5.94 -16.48
CA GLY A 25 12.47 -4.75 -16.45
C GLY A 25 13.46 -4.75 -15.28
N ASP A 26 14.46 -3.89 -15.39
CA ASP A 26 15.43 -3.67 -14.33
C ASP A 26 14.85 -2.73 -13.26
N MET A 27 15.16 -3.03 -11.99
CA MET A 27 14.90 -2.15 -10.86
C MET A 27 16.22 -1.70 -10.22
N PRO A 28 16.30 -0.47 -9.68
CA PRO A 28 17.49 -0.03 -8.98
C PRO A 28 17.76 -0.91 -7.74
N PRO A 29 19.02 -1.01 -7.31
CA PRO A 29 19.37 -1.75 -6.09
C PRO A 29 18.60 -1.22 -4.88
N PHE A 30 17.97 -2.13 -4.15
CA PHE A 30 17.16 -1.79 -2.98
C PHE A 30 17.28 -2.92 -1.96
N THR A 31 17.44 -2.55 -0.69
CA THR A 31 17.57 -3.53 0.40
C THR A 31 16.33 -3.41 1.28
N PRO A 32 15.36 -4.35 1.17
CA PRO A 32 14.20 -4.35 2.04
C PRO A 32 14.60 -4.49 3.50
N SER A 33 13.79 -3.90 4.37
CA SER A 33 13.90 -4.08 5.81
C SER A 33 13.73 -5.54 6.18
N ARG A 34 14.50 -5.98 7.18
CA ARG A 34 14.48 -7.36 7.64
C ARG A 34 13.11 -7.67 8.26
N ASP A 35 12.58 -8.85 7.97
CA ASP A 35 11.40 -9.38 8.64
C ASP A 35 11.60 -9.43 10.18
N GLY A 36 10.57 -8.99 10.90
CA GLY A 36 10.57 -8.81 12.36
C GLY A 36 11.34 -7.57 12.85
N ALA A 37 11.78 -6.67 11.98
CA ALA A 37 12.47 -5.46 12.39
C ALA A 37 11.55 -4.50 13.17
N THR A 38 12.12 -3.87 14.19
CA THR A 38 11.47 -2.81 14.95
C THR A 38 12.21 -1.49 14.72
N PHE A 39 11.43 -0.46 14.43
CA PHE A 39 11.83 0.92 14.24
C PHE A 39 11.30 1.78 15.38
N ARG A 40 11.97 2.89 15.66
CA ARG A 40 11.40 3.98 16.44
C ARG A 40 10.49 4.81 15.54
N PHE A 41 9.50 5.49 16.12
CA PHE A 41 8.74 6.50 15.37
C PHE A 41 9.67 7.54 14.71
N GLY A 42 9.30 7.96 13.51
CA GLY A 42 10.10 8.83 12.64
C GLY A 42 11.24 8.12 11.90
N GLN A 43 11.49 6.83 12.14
CA GLN A 43 12.43 6.05 11.33
C GLN A 43 11.73 5.38 10.14
N THR A 44 12.49 5.22 9.06
CA THR A 44 12.00 4.69 7.79
C THR A 44 12.26 3.19 7.66
N ALA A 45 11.25 2.46 7.22
CA ALA A 45 11.36 1.09 6.73
C ALA A 45 11.35 1.06 5.19
N SER A 46 12.15 0.18 4.62
CA SER A 46 12.24 -0.08 3.18
C SER A 46 11.40 -1.31 2.85
N ILE A 47 10.35 -1.15 2.04
CA ILE A 47 9.38 -2.22 1.71
C ILE A 47 9.24 -2.33 0.19
N VAL A 48 9.06 -3.55 -0.32
CA VAL A 48 8.71 -3.76 -1.73
C VAL A 48 7.29 -4.30 -1.78
N THR A 49 6.47 -3.73 -2.65
CA THR A 49 5.19 -4.31 -3.03
C THR A 49 5.14 -4.51 -4.54
N GLU A 50 4.19 -5.33 -5.01
CA GLU A 50 4.04 -5.60 -6.43
C GLU A 50 2.56 -5.72 -6.81
N ASP A 51 2.26 -5.54 -8.08
CA ASP A 51 0.96 -5.91 -8.63
C ASP A 51 0.84 -7.44 -8.73
N VAL A 52 -0.34 -7.97 -8.45
CA VAL A 52 -0.57 -9.42 -8.37
C VAL A 52 -0.47 -10.12 -9.72
N ARG A 53 -0.75 -9.42 -10.83
CA ARG A 53 -0.93 -10.05 -12.14
C ARG A 53 0.34 -10.05 -12.98
N PHE A 54 1.05 -8.93 -12.97
CA PHE A 54 2.22 -8.73 -13.80
C PHE A 54 3.51 -8.60 -12.96
N HIS A 55 3.43 -8.62 -11.63
CA HIS A 55 4.58 -8.53 -10.72
C HIS A 55 5.40 -7.25 -10.91
N VAL A 56 4.75 -6.16 -11.34
CA VAL A 56 5.35 -4.83 -11.44
C VAL A 56 5.63 -4.33 -10.02
N PRO A 57 6.90 -4.11 -9.65
CA PRO A 57 7.27 -3.75 -8.29
C PRO A 57 7.19 -2.25 -8.04
N VAL A 58 6.94 -1.87 -6.80
CA VAL A 58 7.21 -0.53 -6.26
C VAL A 58 8.06 -0.69 -5.00
N GLN A 59 9.17 0.04 -4.97
CA GLN A 59 10.06 0.12 -3.81
C GLN A 59 9.65 1.34 -2.99
N TRP A 60 9.37 1.14 -1.71
CA TRP A 60 8.84 2.15 -0.80
C TRP A 60 9.78 2.41 0.36
N GLU A 61 9.94 3.68 0.69
CA GLU A 61 10.34 4.14 2.00
C GLU A 61 9.07 4.56 2.77
N ILE A 62 8.84 3.93 3.92
CA ILE A 62 7.65 4.15 4.74
C ILE A 62 8.08 4.57 6.15
N THR A 63 7.55 5.68 6.62
CA THR A 63 7.79 6.20 7.97
C THR A 63 6.47 6.28 8.71
N VAL A 64 6.46 5.88 9.98
CA VAL A 64 5.36 6.14 10.91
C VAL A 64 5.84 7.11 11.98
N ASP A 65 5.15 8.23 12.11
CA ASP A 65 5.48 9.26 13.10
C ASP A 65 4.82 9.01 14.45
N GLU A 66 5.30 9.73 15.47
CA GLU A 66 4.72 9.65 16.81
C GLU A 66 3.23 9.98 16.78
N PRO A 67 2.39 9.23 17.53
CA PRO A 67 0.97 9.45 17.48
C PRO A 67 0.56 10.75 18.16
N THR A 68 -0.50 11.36 17.64
CA THR A 68 -1.23 12.41 18.34
C THR A 68 -2.54 11.86 18.90
N THR A 69 -3.01 12.41 20.01
CA THR A 69 -4.30 12.03 20.59
C THR A 69 -5.24 13.23 20.60
N SER A 70 -6.46 13.03 20.12
CA SER A 70 -7.49 14.06 20.10
C SER A 70 -8.81 13.52 20.62
N ARG A 71 -9.74 14.43 20.97
CA ARG A 71 -11.08 14.05 21.38
C ARG A 71 -11.81 13.39 20.21
N ALA A 72 -12.47 12.27 20.47
CA ALA A 72 -13.20 11.56 19.43
C ALA A 72 -14.35 12.41 18.87
N PRO A 73 -14.59 12.38 17.54
CA PRO A 73 -15.73 13.03 16.94
C PRO A 73 -17.02 12.34 17.41
N ARG A 74 -18.15 13.07 17.39
CA ARG A 74 -19.45 12.51 17.82
C ARG A 74 -19.89 11.29 17.01
N SER A 75 -19.38 11.13 15.79
CA SER A 75 -19.62 9.98 14.92
C SER A 75 -18.93 8.70 15.39
N ALA A 76 -17.85 8.81 16.16
CA ALA A 76 -17.15 7.66 16.75
C ALA A 76 -17.86 7.25 18.05
N ALA A 77 -19.00 6.57 17.90
CA ALA A 77 -19.75 6.04 19.04
C ALA A 77 -18.81 5.18 19.91
N GLU A 78 -18.93 5.31 21.24
CA GLU A 78 -18.14 4.56 22.24
C GLU A 78 -16.69 5.02 22.46
N ALA A 79 -16.10 5.79 21.54
CA ALA A 79 -14.76 6.38 21.72
C ALA A 79 -14.79 7.71 22.50
N ALA A 80 -13.88 7.86 23.47
CA ALA A 80 -13.59 9.14 24.14
C ALA A 80 -12.51 9.93 23.39
N SER A 81 -11.50 9.24 22.88
CA SER A 81 -10.39 9.82 22.13
C SER A 81 -9.97 8.92 20.95
N ILE A 82 -9.40 9.57 19.93
CA ILE A 82 -8.74 8.91 18.80
C ILE A 82 -7.24 9.16 18.89
N VAL A 83 -6.47 8.10 18.69
CA VAL A 83 -5.01 8.11 18.60
C VAL A 83 -4.66 7.92 17.13
N CYS A 84 -3.91 8.87 16.57
CA CYS A 84 -3.60 8.97 15.15
C CYS A 84 -2.10 8.86 14.93
N PHE A 85 -1.67 7.82 14.21
CA PHE A 85 -0.29 7.63 13.77
C PHE A 85 -0.19 8.10 12.31
N PRO A 86 0.48 9.24 12.03
CA PRO A 86 0.73 9.67 10.67
C PRO A 86 1.68 8.69 9.98
N VAL A 87 1.42 8.43 8.70
CA VAL A 87 2.24 7.54 7.87
C VAL A 87 2.62 8.28 6.60
N THR A 88 3.92 8.31 6.31
CA THR A 88 4.45 8.82 5.03
C THR A 88 4.87 7.64 4.17
N TYR A 89 4.43 7.67 2.91
CA TYR A 89 4.80 6.71 1.88
C TYR A 89 5.59 7.45 0.80
N THR A 90 6.80 6.98 0.50
CA THR A 90 7.64 7.53 -0.56
C THR A 90 8.04 6.38 -1.49
N PRO A 91 7.47 6.28 -2.70
CA PRO A 91 7.95 5.32 -3.68
C PRO A 91 9.30 5.82 -4.20
N VAL A 92 10.37 5.09 -3.93
CA VAL A 92 11.73 5.47 -4.37
C VAL A 92 12.06 4.94 -5.76
N ALA A 93 11.35 3.91 -6.20
CA ALA A 93 11.41 3.38 -7.56
C ALA A 93 10.11 2.68 -7.94
N ILE A 94 9.70 2.83 -9.20
CA ILE A 94 8.47 2.26 -9.75
C ILE A 94 8.80 1.49 -11.02
N GLY A 95 8.39 0.22 -11.10
CA GLY A 95 8.60 -0.58 -12.30
C GLY A 95 7.85 0.00 -13.51
N GLU A 96 8.59 0.34 -14.57
CA GLU A 96 7.99 0.81 -15.81
C GLU A 96 7.25 -0.35 -16.52
N PHE A 97 5.95 -0.18 -16.75
CA PHE A 97 5.12 -1.20 -17.39
C PHE A 97 4.18 -0.57 -18.43
N PRO A 98 3.95 -1.19 -19.59
CA PRO A 98 3.15 -0.61 -20.68
C PRO A 98 1.64 -0.54 -20.39
N ARG A 99 1.20 -0.95 -19.20
CA ARG A 99 -0.19 -0.88 -18.76
C ARG A 99 -0.27 -0.32 -17.36
N ASP A 100 -1.34 0.41 -17.10
CA ASP A 100 -1.67 0.86 -15.76
C ASP A 100 -2.03 -0.36 -14.89
N VAL A 101 -1.38 -0.47 -13.72
CA VAL A 101 -1.61 -1.55 -12.74
C VAL A 101 -1.74 -0.98 -11.34
N THR A 102 -2.28 -1.78 -10.43
CA THR A 102 -2.40 -1.45 -9.01
C THR A 102 -1.55 -2.42 -8.19
N VAL A 103 -0.58 -1.88 -7.45
CA VAL A 103 0.18 -2.66 -6.48
C VAL A 103 -0.62 -2.85 -5.21
N ALA A 104 -0.40 -3.97 -4.53
CA ALA A 104 -0.93 -4.15 -3.19
C ALA A 104 -0.25 -3.16 -2.23
N MET A 105 -1.02 -2.29 -1.58
CA MET A 105 -0.48 -1.49 -0.48
C MET A 105 -0.16 -2.41 0.70
N PRO A 106 0.92 -2.15 1.45
CA PRO A 106 1.17 -2.91 2.66
C PRO A 106 0.03 -2.67 3.67
N GLU A 107 -0.28 -3.68 4.46
CA GLU A 107 -1.32 -3.56 5.49
C GLU A 107 -0.71 -2.94 6.74
N LEU A 108 -1.30 -1.85 7.25
CA LEU A 108 -0.90 -1.27 8.52
C LEU A 108 -1.99 -1.43 9.58
N SER A 109 -1.57 -1.77 10.79
CA SER A 109 -2.45 -2.11 11.90
C SER A 109 -1.97 -1.47 13.20
N PRO A 110 -2.88 -0.92 14.02
CA PRO A 110 -2.53 -0.46 15.35
C PRO A 110 -2.24 -1.64 16.28
N ILE A 111 -1.18 -1.55 17.07
CA ILE A 111 -0.75 -2.58 18.03
C ILE A 111 -0.43 -1.97 19.40
N ASP A 112 -0.50 -2.80 20.43
CA ASP A 112 -0.01 -2.48 21.78
C ASP A 112 0.87 -3.63 22.28
N GLY A 113 2.12 -3.32 22.65
CA GLY A 113 3.11 -4.33 23.01
C GLY A 113 3.29 -5.40 21.92
N SER A 114 2.69 -6.59 22.11
CA SER A 114 2.66 -7.70 21.14
C SER A 114 1.23 -8.17 20.82
N LEU A 115 0.22 -7.34 21.07
CA LEU A 115 -1.20 -7.64 20.91
C LEU A 115 -1.85 -6.68 19.90
N ALA A 116 -2.98 -7.11 19.34
CA ALA A 116 -3.82 -6.23 18.53
C ALA A 116 -4.48 -5.16 19.40
N ALA A 117 -4.36 -3.91 19.00
CA ALA A 117 -5.02 -2.79 19.65
C ALA A 117 -6.39 -2.49 19.01
N ASN A 118 -7.15 -1.64 19.67
CA ASN A 118 -8.38 -1.06 19.15
C ASN A 118 -8.12 -0.40 17.79
N ARG A 119 -8.91 -0.72 16.77
CA ARG A 119 -8.85 -0.06 15.46
C ARG A 119 -9.95 0.99 15.34
N ALA A 120 -9.57 2.20 14.93
CA ALA A 120 -10.49 3.27 14.56
C ALA A 120 -10.46 3.49 13.04
N ASP A 121 -11.44 4.25 12.53
CA ASP A 121 -11.42 4.73 11.15
C ASP A 121 -10.31 5.80 10.99
N PRO A 122 -9.31 5.59 10.09
CA PRO A 122 -8.29 6.58 9.79
C PRO A 122 -8.83 7.94 9.33
N ALA A 123 -10.04 7.99 8.77
CA ALA A 123 -10.68 9.24 8.36
C ALA A 123 -10.98 10.19 9.53
N TYR A 124 -10.91 9.71 10.79
CA TYR A 124 -10.95 10.59 11.96
C TYR A 124 -9.65 11.38 12.17
N CYS A 125 -8.55 10.95 11.58
CA CYS A 125 -7.23 11.56 11.71
C CYS A 125 -6.93 12.56 10.59
N GLY A 126 -7.42 12.30 9.38
CA GLY A 126 -7.23 13.14 8.22
C GLY A 126 -7.46 12.38 6.92
N ASP A 127 -7.27 13.08 5.81
CA ASP A 127 -7.37 12.49 4.48
C ASP A 127 -6.11 11.68 4.16
N THR A 128 -6.27 10.59 3.42
CA THR A 128 -5.16 9.79 2.88
C THR A 128 -4.99 10.11 1.41
N THR A 129 -3.76 10.37 0.98
CA THR A 129 -3.43 10.74 -0.40
C THR A 129 -2.76 9.60 -1.17
N VAL A 130 -2.24 8.59 -0.48
CA VAL A 130 -1.61 7.44 -1.13
C VAL A 130 -2.63 6.50 -1.76
N THR A 131 -2.31 5.96 -2.94
CA THR A 131 -3.04 4.85 -3.56
C THR A 131 -2.05 3.80 -4.06
N GLY A 132 -2.52 2.56 -4.26
CA GLY A 132 -1.72 1.53 -4.93
C GLY A 132 -1.67 1.67 -6.45
N TYR A 133 -2.35 2.66 -7.05
CA TYR A 133 -2.45 2.77 -8.49
C TYR A 133 -1.20 3.46 -9.05
N ILE A 134 -0.38 2.74 -9.82
CA ILE A 134 0.96 3.20 -10.22
C ILE A 134 0.92 4.56 -10.95
N ARG A 135 -0.13 4.84 -11.72
CA ARG A 135 -0.25 6.10 -12.47
C ARG A 135 -0.41 7.34 -11.57
N ASP A 136 -0.89 7.17 -10.35
CA ASP A 136 -1.00 8.25 -9.36
C ASP A 136 0.32 8.46 -8.61
N LEU A 137 1.26 7.51 -8.72
CA LEU A 137 2.54 7.54 -8.03
C LEU A 137 3.63 8.23 -8.84
N ARG A 138 4.50 8.95 -8.15
CA ARG A 138 5.71 9.57 -8.69
C ARG A 138 6.88 9.25 -7.79
N GLU A 139 7.98 8.83 -8.40
CA GLU A 139 9.20 8.52 -7.65
C GLU A 139 9.65 9.74 -6.83
N ASN A 140 9.98 9.49 -5.56
CA ASN A 140 10.42 10.47 -4.57
C ASN A 140 9.37 11.53 -4.18
N GLU A 141 8.11 11.39 -4.61
CA GLU A 141 7.00 12.17 -4.10
C GLU A 141 6.44 11.52 -2.82
N THR A 142 6.14 12.34 -1.81
CA THR A 142 5.61 11.85 -0.52
C THR A 142 4.10 11.84 -0.53
N TYR A 143 3.52 10.74 -0.09
CA TYR A 143 2.09 10.58 0.12
C TYR A 143 1.80 10.34 1.61
N GLU A 144 0.62 10.73 2.04
CA GLU A 144 0.21 10.71 3.45
C GLU A 144 -0.91 9.71 3.66
N GLY A 145 -0.91 9.10 4.84
CA GLY A 145 -2.00 8.29 5.35
C GLY A 145 -1.95 8.19 6.87
N PHE A 146 -2.88 7.43 7.44
CA PHE A 146 -3.00 7.30 8.89
C PHE A 146 -3.30 5.87 9.31
N VAL A 147 -2.77 5.49 10.47
CA VAL A 147 -3.28 4.37 11.26
C VAL A 147 -3.97 4.96 12.49
N ALA A 148 -5.17 4.50 12.79
CA ALA A 148 -5.97 5.05 13.88
C ALA A 148 -6.36 3.97 14.90
N SER A 149 -6.29 4.36 16.17
CA SER A 149 -6.78 3.61 17.33
C SER A 149 -7.74 4.49 18.13
N TRP A 150 -8.57 3.88 18.97
CA TRP A 150 -9.46 4.60 19.87
C TRP A 150 -9.26 4.17 21.33
N ALA A 151 -9.64 5.06 22.25
CA ALA A 151 -9.80 4.75 23.67
C ALA A 151 -11.22 5.11 24.11
N GLY A 152 -11.90 4.16 24.76
CA GLY A 152 -13.29 4.34 25.20
C GLY A 152 -13.44 5.16 26.47
N SER A 153 -14.67 5.58 26.77
CA SER A 153 -14.98 6.42 27.95
C SER A 153 -15.20 5.63 29.24
N ALA A 154 -15.87 4.48 29.16
CA ALA A 154 -16.17 3.61 30.31
C ALA A 154 -15.24 2.39 30.38
N ASP A 155 -14.89 1.82 29.22
CA ASP A 155 -13.84 0.82 29.04
C ASP A 155 -12.88 1.36 27.97
N PRO A 156 -11.61 1.63 28.31
CA PRO A 156 -10.67 2.16 27.33
C PRO A 156 -10.35 1.15 26.21
N GLY A 157 -10.55 -0.15 26.42
CA GLY A 157 -10.00 -1.19 25.56
C GLY A 157 -8.46 -1.16 25.50
N ILE A 158 -7.87 -1.76 24.46
CA ILE A 158 -6.42 -1.78 24.26
C ILE A 158 -6.04 -0.61 23.34
N VAL A 159 -5.50 0.46 23.92
CA VAL A 159 -5.08 1.63 23.16
C VAL A 159 -3.73 1.35 22.49
N ALA A 160 -3.62 1.62 21.20
CA ALA A 160 -2.37 1.38 20.48
C ALA A 160 -1.24 2.27 20.97
N THR A 161 -0.05 1.67 21.07
CA THR A 161 1.22 2.35 21.33
C THR A 161 2.20 2.18 20.17
N GLY A 162 1.81 1.48 19.11
CA GLY A 162 2.65 1.14 17.97
C GLY A 162 1.85 0.85 16.71
N VAL A 163 2.57 0.67 15.61
CA VAL A 163 2.03 0.26 14.32
C VAL A 163 2.80 -0.94 13.81
N GLU A 164 2.09 -1.95 13.34
CA GLU A 164 2.64 -3.05 12.55
C GLU A 164 2.35 -2.80 11.08
N LEU A 165 3.35 -2.99 10.22
CA LEU A 165 3.20 -3.09 8.79
C LEU A 165 3.47 -4.52 8.37
N ARG A 166 2.56 -5.08 7.57
CA ARG A 166 2.71 -6.38 6.95
C ARG A 166 2.68 -6.25 5.43
N SER A 167 3.71 -6.78 4.79
CA SER A 167 3.79 -6.97 3.34
C SER A 167 3.83 -8.48 3.02
N ARG A 168 4.03 -8.82 1.74
CA ARG A 168 4.21 -10.20 1.30
C ARG A 168 5.41 -10.88 1.98
N ASP A 169 6.50 -10.13 2.12
CA ASP A 169 7.82 -10.69 2.45
C ASP A 169 8.35 -10.25 3.81
N ALA A 170 7.70 -9.30 4.48
CA ALA A 170 8.14 -8.81 5.78
C ALA A 170 6.98 -8.32 6.66
N THR A 171 7.16 -8.49 7.97
CA THR A 171 6.43 -7.80 9.01
C THR A 171 7.40 -6.90 9.77
N VAL A 172 7.07 -5.62 9.90
CA VAL A 172 7.90 -4.65 10.64
C VAL A 172 7.03 -3.80 11.57
N THR A 173 7.63 -3.22 12.60
CA THR A 173 6.87 -2.45 13.62
C THR A 173 7.52 -1.12 13.96
N TRP A 174 6.71 -0.11 14.30
CA TRP A 174 7.13 1.15 14.92
C TRP A 174 6.61 1.26 16.35
N LYS A 175 7.50 1.59 17.30
CA LYS A 175 7.17 1.82 18.72
C LYS A 175 8.24 2.65 19.44
#